data_AF-B6AUA3-F1
#
_entry.id   AF-B6AUA3-F1
#
_cell.length_a   1.000
_cell.length_b   1.000
_cell.length_c   1.000
_cell.angle_alpha   90.00
_cell.angle_beta   90.00
_cell.angle_gamma   90.00
#
_symmetry.space_group_name_H-M   'P 1'
#
loop_
_entity.id
_entity.type
_entity.pdbx_description
1 polymer ?
#
loop_
_entity_poly.entity_id
_entity_poly.type
_entity_poly.pdbx_seq_one_letter_code
_entity_poly.pdbx_strand_id
1 'polypeptide(L)'
;MVLAPTAHAGGLAALYDDTIWDALMRAIAGPVELSPPLSAALTRDFDAKFGMPALRNLVDRFGRNGVATVLDPQPDPFENQVQWIAEYLFTGSADPSDDDARMINYPYALGWKSLRFAKTPGLCLGPEFGYWLQPWSAA
;
A
#
# COMPACT_ATOMS: atom_id res chain seq x y z
N MET A 1 -25.84 21.51 32.80
CA MET A 1 -24.51 20.94 32.50
C MET A 1 -24.61 20.33 31.11
N VAL A 2 -24.18 21.05 30.09
CA VAL A 2 -24.26 20.60 28.69
C VAL A 2 -23.01 19.78 28.38
N LEU A 3 -23.18 18.48 28.15
CA LEU A 3 -22.15 17.58 27.66
C LEU A 3 -22.34 17.41 26.15
N ALA A 4 -21.57 18.18 25.36
CA ALA A 4 -21.06 17.82 24.02
C ALA A 4 -20.18 18.99 23.53
N PRO A 5 -18.92 18.72 23.12
CA PRO A 5 -18.70 18.17 21.79
C PRO A 5 -17.53 17.18 21.74
N THR A 6 -17.81 15.88 21.78
CA THR A 6 -16.80 14.83 21.49
C THR A 6 -16.95 14.25 20.07
N ALA A 7 -18.11 14.41 19.44
CA ALA A 7 -18.37 13.89 18.10
C ALA A 7 -17.54 14.58 16.99
N HIS A 8 -17.28 15.90 17.11
CA HIS A 8 -16.51 16.65 16.11
C HIS A 8 -15.01 16.38 16.20
N ALA A 9 -14.48 16.16 17.40
CA ALA A 9 -13.06 15.82 17.60
C ALA A 9 -12.74 14.41 17.03
N GLY A 10 -13.65 13.45 17.20
CA GLY A 10 -13.50 12.12 16.61
C GLY A 10 -13.52 12.13 15.08
N GLY A 11 -14.38 12.95 14.47
CA GLY A 11 -14.44 13.08 13.01
C GLY A 11 -13.18 13.71 12.41
N LEU A 12 -12.65 14.77 13.03
CA LEU A 12 -11.42 15.42 12.57
C LEU A 12 -10.18 14.53 12.74
N ALA A 13 -10.10 13.77 13.82
CA ALA A 13 -9.02 12.81 14.03
C ALA A 13 -9.06 11.68 12.99
N ALA A 14 -10.23 11.15 12.68
CA ALA A 14 -10.37 10.12 11.64
C ALA A 14 -9.95 10.64 10.25
N LEU A 15 -10.37 11.85 9.88
CA LEU A 15 -9.96 12.46 8.61
C LEU A 15 -8.45 12.72 8.54
N TYR A 16 -7.85 13.13 9.66
CA TYR A 16 -6.41 13.29 9.77
C TYR A 16 -5.69 11.94 9.59
N ASP A 17 -6.15 10.90 10.28
CA ASP A 17 -5.57 9.56 10.21
C ASP A 17 -5.64 9.00 8.78
N ASP A 18 -6.80 9.14 8.12
CA ASP A 18 -7.00 8.72 6.71
C ASP A 18 -6.05 9.47 5.75
N THR A 19 -5.83 10.77 5.99
CA THR A 19 -4.95 11.59 5.15
C THR A 19 -3.49 11.15 5.28
N ILE A 20 -3.02 10.90 6.51
CA ILE A 20 -1.65 10.43 6.74
C ILE A 20 -1.47 9.01 6.22
N TRP A 21 -2.47 8.15 6.39
CA TRP A 21 -2.45 6.77 5.89
C TRP A 21 -2.38 6.71 4.36
N ASP A 22 -3.20 7.48 3.63
CA ASP A 22 -3.11 7.58 2.16
C ASP A 22 -1.76 8.15 1.72
N ALA A 23 -1.27 9.20 2.40
CA ALA A 23 0.04 9.78 2.10
C ALA A 23 1.18 8.75 2.29
N LEU A 24 1.12 7.95 3.35
CA LEU A 24 2.09 6.87 3.63
C LEU A 24 2.10 5.83 2.51
N MET A 25 0.93 5.33 2.10
CA MET A 25 0.85 4.36 1.00
C MET A 25 1.41 4.94 -0.30
N ARG A 26 1.12 6.21 -0.61
CA ARG A 26 1.66 6.88 -1.80
C ARG A 26 3.17 7.06 -1.74
N ALA A 27 3.71 7.39 -0.57
CA ALA A 27 5.15 7.51 -0.38
C ALA A 27 5.86 6.15 -0.58
N ILE A 28 5.29 5.05 -0.09
CA ILE A 28 5.80 3.70 -0.30
C ILE A 28 5.64 3.24 -1.77
N ALA A 29 4.49 3.53 -2.38
CA ALA A 29 4.21 3.20 -3.78
C ALA A 29 5.07 3.99 -4.78
N GLY A 30 5.60 5.15 -4.36
CA GLY A 30 6.37 6.05 -5.20
C GLY A 30 5.51 6.65 -6.32
N PRO A 31 6.01 6.74 -7.57
CA PRO A 31 5.29 7.39 -8.68
C PRO A 31 4.18 6.52 -9.27
N VAL A 32 3.97 5.31 -8.78
CA VAL A 32 3.02 4.35 -9.35
C VAL A 32 1.62 4.60 -8.79
N GLU A 33 0.63 4.63 -9.67
CA GLU A 33 -0.76 4.83 -9.26
C GLU A 33 -1.29 3.61 -8.48
N LEU A 34 -1.60 3.86 -7.20
CA LEU A 34 -2.25 2.91 -6.32
C LEU A 34 -3.72 2.74 -6.72
N SER A 35 -4.15 1.49 -6.96
CA SER A 35 -5.56 1.25 -7.31
C SER A 35 -6.46 1.36 -6.06
N PRO A 36 -7.68 1.91 -6.18
CA PRO A 36 -8.61 1.95 -5.05
C PRO A 36 -8.91 0.57 -4.42
N PRO A 37 -9.08 -0.53 -5.19
CA PRO A 37 -9.26 -1.85 -4.60
C PRO A 37 -8.05 -2.32 -3.77
N LEU A 38 -6.82 -2.05 -4.24
CA LEU A 38 -5.60 -2.42 -3.52
C LEU A 38 -5.44 -1.63 -2.22
N SER A 39 -5.73 -0.33 -2.25
CA SER A 39 -5.70 0.53 -1.05
C SER A 39 -6.72 0.07 0.01
N ALA A 40 -7.95 -0.25 -0.41
CA ALA A 40 -8.99 -0.73 0.48
C ALA A 40 -8.65 -2.11 1.08
N ALA A 41 -8.11 -3.02 0.25
CA ALA A 41 -7.67 -4.34 0.71
C ALA A 41 -6.49 -4.23 1.69
N LEU A 42 -5.50 -3.39 1.41
CA LEU A 42 -4.35 -3.16 2.27
C LEU A 42 -4.78 -2.71 3.68
N THR A 43 -5.70 -1.75 3.77
CA THR A 43 -6.16 -1.23 5.08
C THR A 43 -6.83 -2.34 5.90
N ARG A 44 -7.70 -3.13 5.28
CA ARG A 44 -8.38 -4.25 5.93
C ARG A 44 -7.39 -5.33 6.37
N ASP A 45 -6.46 -5.70 5.50
CA ASP A 45 -5.54 -6.82 5.76
C ASP A 45 -4.44 -6.41 6.75
N PHE A 46 -4.03 -5.14 6.74
CA PHE A 46 -3.17 -4.57 7.77
C PHE A 46 -3.83 -4.61 9.15
N ASP A 47 -5.11 -4.22 9.26
CA ASP A 47 -5.87 -4.34 10.51
C ASP A 47 -5.99 -5.81 10.95
N ALA A 48 -6.28 -6.73 10.04
CA ALA A 48 -6.31 -8.16 10.35
C ALA A 48 -4.97 -8.70 10.87
N LYS A 49 -3.84 -8.20 10.34
CA LYS A 49 -2.49 -8.65 10.70
C LYS A 49 -1.96 -8.02 11.99
N PHE A 50 -2.08 -6.71 12.14
CA PHE A 50 -1.43 -5.93 13.20
C PHE A 50 -2.42 -5.24 14.15
N GLY A 51 -3.69 -5.12 13.76
CA GLY A 51 -4.75 -4.45 14.50
C GLY A 51 -4.80 -2.92 14.31
N MET A 52 -5.99 -2.37 14.47
CA MET A 52 -6.24 -0.91 14.44
C MET A 52 -5.31 -0.09 15.36
N PRO A 53 -4.89 -0.56 16.57
CA PRO A 53 -3.92 0.18 17.37
C PRO A 53 -2.57 0.36 16.68
N ALA A 54 -2.10 -0.65 15.94
CA ALA A 54 -0.85 -0.55 15.18
C ALA A 54 -0.96 0.48 14.05
N LEU A 55 -2.10 0.50 13.34
CA LEU A 55 -2.36 1.48 12.29
C LEU A 55 -2.30 2.90 12.85
N ARG A 56 -3.00 3.16 13.97
CA ARG A 56 -3.00 4.48 14.62
C ARG A 56 -1.61 4.89 15.10
N ASN A 57 -0.83 3.95 15.65
CA ASN A 57 0.54 4.24 16.09
C ASN A 57 1.46 4.58 14.91
N LEU A 58 1.30 3.87 13.78
CA LEU A 58 2.04 4.11 12.55
C LEU A 58 1.70 5.49 11.99
N VAL A 59 0.40 5.82 11.93
CA VAL A 59 -0.11 7.14 11.52
C VAL A 59 0.40 8.25 12.42
N ASP A 60 0.32 8.12 13.75
CA ASP A 60 0.78 9.14 14.68
C ASP A 60 2.30 9.37 14.54
N ARG A 61 3.08 8.29 14.38
CA ARG A 61 4.52 8.37 14.16
C ARG A 61 4.86 9.18 12.91
N PHE A 62 4.28 8.84 11.76
CA PHE A 62 4.60 9.52 10.50
C PHE A 62 3.92 10.87 10.35
N GLY A 63 2.81 11.10 11.05
CA GLY A 63 2.22 12.43 11.20
C GLY A 63 3.16 13.39 11.95
N ARG A 64 3.88 12.90 12.97
CA ARG A 64 4.85 13.70 13.74
C ARG A 64 6.20 13.87 13.04
N ASN A 65 6.72 12.79 12.46
CA ASN A 65 8.06 12.77 11.88
C ASN A 65 8.08 13.20 10.40
N GLY A 66 6.90 13.27 9.77
CA GLY A 66 6.74 13.53 8.35
C GLY A 66 6.76 12.24 7.53
N VAL A 67 5.77 12.10 6.65
CA VAL A 67 5.59 10.93 5.78
C VAL A 67 6.78 10.68 4.86
N ALA A 68 7.53 11.72 4.48
CA ALA A 68 8.73 11.60 3.65
C ALA A 68 9.82 10.70 4.27
N THR A 69 9.79 10.51 5.60
CA THR A 69 10.76 9.67 6.33
C THR A 69 10.40 8.18 6.32
N VAL A 70 9.29 7.77 5.68
CA VAL A 70 8.81 6.38 5.71
C VAL A 70 9.80 5.38 5.13
N LEU A 71 10.65 5.79 4.20
CA LEU A 71 11.66 4.94 3.58
C LEU A 71 13.02 5.00 4.30
N ASP A 72 13.16 5.85 5.31
CA ASP A 72 14.34 5.85 6.17
C ASP A 72 14.26 4.65 7.14
N PRO A 73 15.40 4.13 7.64
CA PRO A 73 15.40 3.07 8.64
C PRO A 73 14.54 3.43 9.86
N GLN A 74 13.61 2.55 10.21
CA GLN A 74 12.73 2.68 11.35
C GLN A 74 13.13 1.71 12.48
N PRO A 75 12.80 2.02 13.74
CA PRO A 75 12.85 1.04 14.81
C PRO A 75 11.66 0.08 14.71
N ASP A 76 11.81 -1.11 15.27
CA ASP A 76 10.69 -2.01 15.48
C ASP A 76 9.62 -1.39 16.40
N PRO A 77 8.33 -1.68 16.18
CA PRO A 77 7.78 -2.58 15.16
C PRO A 77 7.54 -1.89 13.79
N PHE A 78 7.87 -0.61 13.65
CA PHE A 78 7.49 0.20 12.49
C PHE A 78 8.21 -0.23 11.22
N GLU A 79 9.47 -0.65 11.31
CA GLU A 79 10.24 -1.19 10.19
C GLU A 79 9.52 -2.39 9.57
N ASN A 80 9.17 -3.39 10.39
CA ASN A 80 8.45 -4.59 9.94
C ASN A 80 7.09 -4.24 9.31
N GLN A 81 6.39 -3.24 9.84
CA GLN A 81 5.10 -2.80 9.29
C GLN A 81 5.26 -2.12 7.93
N VAL A 82 6.27 -1.25 7.77
CA VAL A 82 6.56 -0.59 6.49
C VAL A 82 7.01 -1.62 5.44
N GLN A 83 7.87 -2.56 5.81
CA GLN A 83 8.30 -3.65 4.94
C GLN A 83 7.10 -4.52 4.51
N TRP A 84 6.24 -4.90 5.46
CA TRP A 84 5.03 -5.66 5.15
C TRP A 84 4.10 -4.89 4.17
N ILE A 85 3.90 -3.58 4.37
CA ILE A 85 3.12 -2.75 3.45
C ILE A 85 3.76 -2.74 2.06
N ALA A 86 5.07 -2.56 1.97
CA ALA A 86 5.79 -2.56 0.69
C ALA A 86 5.64 -3.90 -0.02
N GLU A 87 5.89 -5.02 0.66
CA GLU A 87 5.72 -6.35 0.07
C GLU A 87 4.27 -6.60 -0.36
N TYR A 88 3.28 -6.22 0.45
CA TYR A 88 1.86 -6.36 0.11
C TYR A 88 1.53 -5.61 -1.17
N LEU A 89 1.95 -4.34 -1.26
CA LEU A 89 1.72 -3.49 -2.42
C LEU A 89 2.39 -4.02 -3.69
N PHE A 90 3.64 -4.48 -3.59
CA PHE A 90 4.42 -4.88 -4.75
C PHE A 90 4.16 -6.31 -5.23
N THR A 91 3.73 -7.21 -4.34
CA THR A 91 3.42 -8.61 -4.68
C THR A 91 1.94 -8.86 -4.92
N GLY A 92 1.05 -8.15 -4.21
CA GLY A 92 -0.38 -8.40 -4.20
C GLY A 92 -0.80 -9.63 -3.37
N SER A 93 0.08 -10.11 -2.48
CA SER A 93 -0.25 -11.13 -1.48
C SER A 93 -1.33 -10.63 -0.50
N ALA A 94 -2.13 -11.55 0.06
CA ALA A 94 -3.04 -11.26 1.17
C ALA A 94 -2.28 -11.11 2.50
N ASP A 95 -1.13 -11.78 2.64
CA ASP A 95 -0.21 -11.65 3.77
C ASP A 95 1.20 -12.02 3.28
N PRO A 96 2.07 -11.04 3.01
CA PRO A 96 3.44 -11.29 2.56
C PRO A 96 4.30 -12.15 3.49
N SER A 97 3.95 -12.21 4.78
CA SER A 97 4.70 -13.03 5.76
C SER A 97 4.26 -14.49 5.81
N ASP A 98 3.26 -14.87 5.02
CA ASP A 98 2.76 -16.24 4.91
C ASP A 98 3.01 -16.75 3.49
N ASP A 99 3.89 -17.75 3.36
CA ASP A 99 4.28 -18.34 2.07
C ASP A 99 3.10 -19.01 1.34
N ASP A 100 2.04 -19.41 2.07
CA ASP A 100 0.83 -20.00 1.53
C ASP A 100 -0.27 -18.96 1.25
N ALA A 101 -0.01 -17.68 1.52
CA ALA A 101 -0.98 -16.62 1.34
C ALA A 101 -1.43 -16.49 -0.12
N ARG A 102 -2.73 -16.37 -0.30
CA ARG A 102 -3.32 -16.19 -1.62
C ARG A 102 -2.95 -14.81 -2.18
N MET A 103 -2.57 -14.75 -3.45
CA MET A 103 -2.32 -13.49 -4.15
C MET A 103 -3.62 -12.82 -4.63
N ILE A 104 -4.46 -12.40 -3.69
CA ILE A 104 -5.81 -11.86 -3.97
C ILE A 104 -5.78 -10.53 -4.72
N ASN A 105 -4.68 -9.77 -4.63
CA ASN A 105 -4.52 -8.47 -5.28
C ASN A 105 -3.54 -8.51 -6.45
N TYR A 106 -3.14 -9.71 -6.90
CA TYR A 106 -2.13 -9.92 -7.94
C TYR A 106 -2.29 -9.04 -9.20
N PRO A 107 -3.51 -8.84 -9.77
CA PRO A 107 -3.69 -7.96 -10.93
C PRO A 107 -3.35 -6.49 -10.68
N TYR A 108 -3.40 -6.05 -9.42
CA TYR A 108 -3.20 -4.65 -9.02
C TYR A 108 -1.81 -4.38 -8.44
N ALA A 109 -1.02 -5.42 -8.21
CA ALA A 109 0.29 -5.33 -7.59
C ALA A 109 1.20 -4.33 -8.31
N LEU A 110 1.85 -3.46 -7.53
CA LEU A 110 2.69 -2.40 -8.07
C LEU A 110 3.92 -2.94 -8.80
N GLY A 111 4.37 -4.14 -8.46
CA GLY A 111 5.44 -4.83 -9.17
C GLY A 111 5.19 -4.91 -10.68
N TRP A 112 3.95 -5.21 -11.10
CA TRP A 112 3.60 -5.26 -12.53
C TRP A 112 3.47 -3.88 -13.15
N LYS A 113 2.85 -2.94 -12.44
CA LYS A 113 2.65 -1.56 -12.92
C LYS A 113 3.96 -0.77 -13.06
N SER A 114 4.99 -1.17 -12.33
CA SER A 114 6.32 -0.55 -12.38
C SER A 114 7.10 -0.95 -13.64
N LEU A 115 6.70 -2.02 -14.33
CA LEU A 115 7.44 -2.56 -15.47
C LEU A 115 6.94 -1.98 -16.78
N ARG A 116 7.88 -1.59 -17.65
CA ARG A 116 7.62 -1.17 -19.04
C ARG A 116 7.81 -2.27 -20.09
N PHE A 117 8.17 -3.49 -19.66
CA PHE A 117 8.51 -4.61 -20.57
C PHE A 117 7.79 -5.94 -20.30
N ALA A 118 7.14 -6.12 -19.14
CA ALA A 118 6.24 -7.25 -18.88
C ALA A 118 4.81 -6.81 -18.52
N LYS A 119 3.83 -7.65 -18.86
CA LYS A 119 2.48 -7.64 -18.26
C LYS A 119 2.42 -8.66 -17.12
N THR A 120 1.44 -8.52 -16.24
CA THR A 120 1.09 -9.53 -15.24
C THR A 120 0.84 -10.90 -15.91
N PRO A 121 1.67 -11.93 -15.65
CA PRO A 121 1.47 -13.26 -16.19
C PRO A 121 0.08 -13.82 -15.90
N GLY A 122 -0.51 -14.55 -16.85
CA GLY A 122 -1.84 -15.13 -16.70
C GLY A 122 -3.02 -14.16 -16.88
N LEU A 123 -2.76 -12.85 -17.08
CA LEU A 123 -3.79 -11.89 -17.45
C LEU A 123 -3.62 -11.49 -18.93
N CYS A 124 -4.57 -11.88 -19.78
CA CYS A 124 -4.61 -11.49 -21.19
C CYS A 124 -5.18 -10.07 -21.40
N LEU A 125 -5.53 -9.34 -20.33
CA LEU A 125 -6.20 -8.04 -20.37
C LEU A 125 -5.19 -6.88 -20.21
N GLY A 126 -5.50 -5.72 -20.79
CA GLY A 126 -4.71 -4.49 -20.72
C GLY A 126 -4.11 -4.05 -22.07
N PRO A 127 -3.67 -2.77 -22.20
CA PRO A 127 -3.18 -2.22 -23.47
C PRO A 127 -2.08 -3.10 -24.06
N GLU A 128 -2.03 -3.24 -25.39
CA GLU A 128 -0.97 -3.98 -26.08
C GLU A 128 0.42 -3.46 -25.66
N PHE A 129 1.41 -4.35 -25.59
CA PHE A 129 2.67 -4.02 -24.93
C PHE A 129 3.90 -4.61 -25.62
N GLY A 130 4.89 -3.73 -25.85
CA GLY A 130 6.34 -3.94 -26.08
C GLY A 130 6.79 -5.07 -27.01
N TYR A 131 7.52 -4.75 -28.10
CA TYR A 131 8.32 -5.62 -29.00
C TYR A 131 7.68 -6.86 -29.64
N TRP A 132 6.69 -7.51 -29.04
CA TRP A 132 5.97 -8.67 -29.61
C TRP A 132 5.10 -8.29 -30.82
N LEU A 133 4.86 -7.00 -31.02
CA LEU A 133 4.15 -6.44 -32.17
C LEU A 133 5.08 -6.18 -33.37
N GLN A 134 6.40 -6.21 -33.16
CA GLN A 134 7.41 -6.03 -34.20
C GLN A 134 8.19 -7.35 -34.33
N PRO A 135 8.51 -7.81 -35.55
CA PRO A 135 9.42 -8.93 -35.70
C PRO A 135 10.72 -8.64 -34.94
N TRP A 136 11.14 -9.57 -34.08
CA TRP A 136 12.43 -9.45 -33.41
C TRP A 136 13.55 -9.37 -34.46
N SER A 137 14.43 -8.37 -34.34
CA SER A 137 15.68 -8.29 -35.08
C SER A 137 16.84 -8.07 -34.10
N ALA A 138 17.95 -8.77 -34.32
CA ALA A 138 19.16 -8.56 -33.55
C ALA A 138 19.78 -7.21 -33.94
N ALA A 139 20.21 -6.43 -32.95
CA ALA A 139 20.99 -5.20 -33.14
C ALA A 139 22.41 -5.50 -33.63
#